data_AF-A0A1H3M132-F1
#
_entry.id   AF-A0A1H3M132-F1
#
_cell.length_a   1.000
_cell.length_b   1.000
_cell.length_c   1.000
_cell.angle_alpha   90.00
_cell.angle_beta   90.00
_cell.angle_gamma   90.00
#
_symmetry.space_group_name_H-M   'P 1'
#
loop_
_entity.id
_entity.type
_entity.pdbx_description
1 polymer ?
#
loop_
_entity_poly.entity_id
_entity_poly.type
_entity_poly.pdbx_seq_one_letter_code
_entity_poly.pdbx_strand_id
1 'polypeptide(L)'
;MGVAVGTEMWHGDPAPPVLVIGAAIGRADIPALCARLAELVVPLPAQGAVVVCDVSAVVEPSAVILDVLARLRLTARRLGADIRVHAAHANLCQLLALTGLGAVTPLGSALQPHWQAEEREQPLDVEEGGDRADPLG
;
A
#
# COMPACT_ATOMS: atom_id res chain seq x y z
N MET A 1 17.54 6.12 -50.38
CA MET A 1 18.25 6.00 -49.10
C MET A 1 17.41 6.68 -48.03
N GLY A 2 17.04 5.97 -46.97
CA GLY A 2 16.44 6.52 -45.75
C GLY A 2 14.92 6.41 -45.64
N VAL A 3 14.41 5.28 -45.15
CA VAL A 3 13.13 5.26 -44.44
C VAL A 3 13.48 5.17 -42.96
N ALA A 4 13.22 6.25 -42.22
CA ALA A 4 13.29 6.22 -40.77
C ALA A 4 12.13 5.34 -40.28
N VAL A 5 12.45 4.14 -39.80
CA VAL A 5 11.51 3.35 -39.00
C VAL A 5 11.49 4.01 -37.63
N GLY A 6 10.52 4.91 -37.44
CA GLY A 6 10.15 5.39 -36.12
C GLY A 6 9.69 4.19 -35.31
N THR A 7 10.58 3.67 -34.47
CA THR A 7 10.22 2.77 -33.38
C THR A 7 9.45 3.61 -32.37
N GLU A 8 8.17 3.82 -32.65
CA GLU A 8 7.23 4.21 -31.61
C GLU A 8 7.14 3.01 -30.67
N MET A 9 8.03 2.98 -29.68
CA MET A 9 8.00 2.04 -28.58
C MET A 9 6.72 2.32 -27.80
N TRP A 10 5.62 1.72 -28.24
CA TRP A 10 4.46 1.50 -27.40
C TRP A 10 4.92 0.57 -26.27
N HIS A 11 5.45 1.15 -25.19
CA HIS A 11 5.36 0.52 -23.88
C HIS A 11 3.89 0.60 -23.47
N GLY A 12 3.07 -0.28 -24.05
CA GLY A 12 1.78 -0.59 -23.48
C GLY A 12 2.08 -1.17 -22.10
N ASP A 13 1.96 -0.33 -21.07
CA ASP A 13 2.19 -0.77 -19.69
C ASP A 13 1.23 -1.96 -19.46
N PRO A 14 1.75 -3.18 -19.19
CA PRO A 14 0.88 -4.31 -18.98
C PRO A 14 -0.05 -4.01 -17.82
N ALA A 15 -1.34 -4.34 -17.98
CA ALA A 15 -2.30 -4.16 -16.91
C ALA A 15 -1.79 -4.82 -15.62
N PRO A 16 -1.93 -4.15 -14.47
CA PRO A 16 -1.39 -4.68 -13.22
C PRO A 16 -2.01 -6.05 -12.91
N PRO A 17 -1.24 -7.03 -12.42
CA PRO A 17 -1.77 -8.34 -12.07
C PRO A 17 -2.82 -8.23 -10.96
N VAL A 18 -3.79 -9.14 -10.99
CA VAL A 18 -4.91 -9.18 -10.03
C VAL A 18 -4.75 -10.36 -9.09
N LEU A 19 -4.86 -10.10 -7.79
CA LEU A 19 -5.00 -11.08 -6.73
C LEU A 19 -6.44 -11.05 -6.20
N VAL A 20 -7.17 -12.15 -6.37
CA VAL A 20 -8.57 -12.26 -5.94
C VAL A 20 -8.65 -12.81 -4.52
N ILE A 21 -9.41 -12.13 -3.66
CA ILE A 21 -9.72 -12.56 -2.30
C ILE A 21 -11.12 -13.17 -2.30
N GLY A 22 -11.19 -14.46 -1.98
CA GLY A 22 -12.46 -15.22 -1.93
C GLY A 22 -13.36 -14.80 -0.77
N ALA A 23 -14.64 -15.18 -0.87
CA ALA A 23 -15.65 -14.90 0.16
C ALA A 23 -15.38 -15.62 1.50
N ALA A 24 -14.75 -16.81 1.44
CA ALA A 24 -14.44 -17.63 2.59
C ALA A 24 -12.92 -17.74 2.75
N ILE A 25 -12.33 -16.78 3.48
CA ILE A 25 -10.91 -16.76 3.80
C ILE A 25 -10.75 -16.85 5.31
N GLY A 26 -9.91 -17.79 5.74
CA GLY A 26 -9.47 -17.96 7.11
C GLY A 26 -8.03 -17.47 7.32
N ARG A 27 -7.63 -17.40 8.58
CA ARG A 27 -6.26 -17.01 8.96
C ARG A 27 -5.19 -17.95 8.42
N ALA A 28 -5.54 -19.21 8.17
CA ALA A 28 -4.64 -20.22 7.61
C ALA A 28 -4.28 -19.96 6.14
N ASP A 29 -5.09 -19.19 5.40
CA ASP A 29 -4.87 -18.91 3.98
C ASP A 29 -3.89 -17.75 3.75
N ILE A 30 -3.67 -16.93 4.79
CA ILE A 30 -2.82 -15.74 4.74
C ILE A 30 -1.40 -16.03 4.21
N PRO A 31 -0.67 -17.06 4.68
CA PRO A 31 0.67 -17.33 4.18
C PRO A 31 0.67 -17.68 2.68
N ALA A 32 -0.32 -18.42 2.22
CA ALA A 32 -0.47 -18.80 0.81
C ALA A 32 -0.77 -17.57 -0.06
N LEU A 33 -1.62 -16.66 0.41
CA LEU A 33 -1.92 -15.41 -0.28
C LEU A 33 -0.67 -14.49 -0.35
N CYS A 34 0.12 -14.40 0.73
CA CYS A 34 1.38 -13.65 0.72
C CYS A 34 2.41 -14.24 -0.25
N ALA A 35 2.54 -15.57 -0.30
CA ALA A 35 3.41 -16.24 -1.27
C ALA A 35 2.95 -15.96 -2.71
N ARG A 36 1.65 -16.07 -2.96
CA ARG A 36 1.09 -15.79 -4.29
C ARG A 36 1.31 -14.34 -4.72
N LEU A 37 1.16 -13.39 -3.81
CA LEU A 37 1.50 -11.99 -4.05
C LEU A 37 2.98 -11.84 -4.44
N ALA A 38 3.89 -12.49 -3.73
CA ALA A 38 5.32 -12.42 -4.05
C ALA A 38 5.61 -12.93 -5.47
N GLU A 39 4.99 -14.05 -5.87
CA GLU A 39 5.10 -14.59 -7.24
C GLU A 39 4.59 -13.60 -8.30
N LEU A 40 3.52 -12.86 -8.00
CA LEU A 40 3.00 -11.83 -8.91
C LEU A 40 3.91 -10.59 -9.01
N VAL A 41 4.65 -10.26 -7.95
CA VAL A 41 5.51 -9.08 -7.89
C VAL A 41 6.89 -9.34 -8.52
N VAL A 42 7.46 -10.54 -8.37
CA VAL A 42 8.78 -10.91 -8.89
C VAL A 42 9.01 -10.52 -10.37
N PRO A 43 8.07 -10.73 -11.31
CA PRO A 43 8.29 -10.36 -12.71
C PRO A 43 8.05 -8.88 -13.02
N LEU A 44 7.58 -8.08 -12.06
CA LEU A 44 7.26 -6.67 -12.27
C LEU A 44 8.52 -5.78 -12.17
N PRO A 45 8.49 -4.56 -12.75
CA PRO A 45 9.55 -3.59 -12.56
C PRO A 45 9.80 -3.28 -11.08
N ALA A 46 11.08 -3.12 -10.69
CA ALA A 46 11.46 -2.85 -9.29
C ALA A 46 10.92 -1.53 -8.73
N GLN A 47 10.48 -0.62 -9.59
CA GLN A 47 9.91 0.68 -9.21
C GLN A 47 8.50 0.79 -9.80
N GLY A 48 7.54 1.19 -8.96
CA GLY A 48 6.17 1.42 -9.39
C GLY A 48 5.35 0.16 -9.68
N ALA A 49 5.81 -1.04 -9.26
CA ALA A 49 5.02 -2.25 -9.33
C ALA A 49 3.71 -2.11 -8.54
N VAL A 50 2.58 -2.40 -9.19
CA VAL A 50 1.26 -2.37 -8.56
C VAL A 50 0.57 -3.71 -8.76
N VAL A 51 -0.02 -4.25 -7.69
CA VAL A 51 -0.93 -5.40 -7.75
C VAL A 51 -2.33 -4.94 -7.36
N VAL A 52 -3.34 -5.33 -8.12
CA VAL A 52 -4.74 -5.08 -7.79
C VAL A 52 -5.25 -6.21 -6.91
N CYS A 53 -5.77 -5.89 -5.74
CA CYS A 53 -6.42 -6.85 -4.85
C CYS A 53 -7.94 -6.73 -5.05
N ASP A 54 -8.54 -7.72 -5.71
CA ASP A 54 -9.99 -7.78 -5.93
C ASP A 54 -10.65 -8.41 -4.70
N VAL A 55 -11.57 -7.68 -4.08
CA VAL A 55 -12.33 -8.11 -2.91
C VAL A 55 -13.84 -8.17 -3.19
N SER A 56 -14.25 -8.23 -4.46
CA SER A 56 -15.66 -8.24 -4.89
C SER A 56 -16.48 -9.36 -4.25
N ALA A 57 -15.85 -10.50 -3.98
CA ALA A 57 -16.47 -11.66 -3.34
C ALA A 57 -16.68 -11.48 -1.82
N VAL A 58 -16.09 -10.45 -1.20
CA VAL A 58 -16.18 -10.19 0.25
C VAL A 58 -17.41 -9.32 0.54
N VAL A 59 -18.53 -9.97 0.84
CA VAL A 59 -19.81 -9.28 1.14
C VAL A 59 -19.83 -8.72 2.57
N GLU A 60 -19.28 -9.47 3.53
CA GLU A 60 -19.29 -9.12 4.95
C GLU A 60 -17.85 -8.86 5.43
N PRO A 61 -17.54 -7.64 5.89
CA PRO A 61 -16.20 -7.32 6.34
C PRO A 61 -15.92 -7.98 7.69
N SER A 62 -14.76 -8.62 7.81
CA SER A 62 -14.33 -9.30 9.03
C SER A 62 -12.90 -8.93 9.41
N ALA A 63 -12.54 -9.14 10.68
CA ALA A 63 -11.17 -8.94 11.14
C ALA A 63 -10.15 -9.80 10.37
N VAL A 64 -10.57 -10.96 9.86
CA VAL A 64 -9.71 -11.82 9.04
C VAL A 64 -9.39 -11.16 7.70
N ILE A 65 -10.39 -10.56 7.03
CA ILE A 65 -10.17 -9.83 5.78
C ILE A 65 -9.23 -8.64 6.00
N LEU A 66 -9.36 -7.93 7.13
CA LEU A 66 -8.43 -6.84 7.47
C LEU A 66 -6.99 -7.34 7.71
N ASP A 67 -6.80 -8.46 8.43
CA ASP A 67 -5.48 -9.07 8.64
C ASP A 67 -4.85 -9.51 7.30
N VAL A 68 -5.66 -10.09 6.41
CA VAL A 68 -5.26 -10.43 5.03
C VAL A 68 -4.77 -9.17 4.30
N LEU A 69 -5.58 -8.12 4.23
CA LEU A 69 -5.22 -6.88 3.52
C LEU A 69 -3.96 -6.23 4.11
N ALA A 70 -3.86 -6.15 5.44
CA ALA A 70 -2.71 -5.57 6.13
C ALA A 70 -1.41 -6.35 5.84
N ARG A 71 -1.48 -7.69 5.85
CA ARG A 71 -0.30 -8.53 5.58
C ARG A 71 0.10 -8.54 4.12
N LEU A 72 -0.86 -8.52 3.20
CA LEU A 72 -0.59 -8.35 1.78
C LEU A 72 0.10 -7.00 1.53
N ARG A 73 -0.41 -5.92 2.14
CA ARG A 73 0.20 -4.59 2.05
C ARG A 73 1.64 -4.57 2.55
N LEU A 74 1.88 -5.14 3.74
CA LEU A 74 3.23 -5.25 4.29
C LEU A 74 4.17 -6.06 3.39
N THR A 75 3.66 -7.15 2.81
CA THR A 75 4.42 -8.02 1.90
C THR A 75 4.79 -7.27 0.62
N ALA A 76 3.84 -6.60 -0.03
CA ALA A 76 4.11 -5.79 -1.21
C ALA A 76 5.14 -4.70 -0.92
N ARG A 77 4.99 -3.96 0.19
CA ARG A 77 5.94 -2.91 0.58
C ARG A 77 7.36 -3.45 0.78
N ARG A 78 7.51 -4.63 1.38
CA ARG A 78 8.83 -5.30 1.54
C ARG A 78 9.45 -5.70 0.21
N LEU A 79 8.63 -5.91 -0.82
CA LEU A 79 9.05 -6.24 -2.17
C LEU A 79 9.17 -5.00 -3.08
N GLY A 80 8.97 -3.79 -2.55
CA GLY A 80 9.01 -2.55 -3.34
C GLY A 80 7.76 -2.30 -4.22
N ALA A 81 6.67 -3.03 -3.98
CA ALA A 81 5.41 -2.92 -4.71
C ALA A 81 4.30 -2.25 -3.88
N ASP A 82 3.26 -1.79 -4.58
CA ASP A 82 2.05 -1.20 -4.03
C ASP A 82 0.82 -2.12 -4.27
N ILE A 83 -0.20 -2.00 -3.42
CA ILE A 83 -1.48 -2.71 -3.57
C ILE A 83 -2.63 -1.73 -3.74
N ARG A 84 -3.48 -1.94 -4.74
CA ARG A 84 -4.74 -1.21 -4.88
C ARG A 84 -5.92 -2.13 -4.64
N VAL A 85 -6.84 -1.75 -3.77
CA VAL A 85 -8.04 -2.56 -3.51
C VAL A 85 -9.15 -2.17 -4.49
N HIS A 86 -9.73 -3.18 -5.15
CA HIS A 86 -10.80 -3.04 -6.12
C HIS A 86 -12.09 -3.72 -5.65
N ALA A 87 -13.24 -3.13 -6.02
CA ALA A 87 -14.58 -3.65 -5.75
C ALA A 87 -14.91 -3.88 -4.26
N ALA A 88 -14.36 -3.04 -3.36
CA ALA A 88 -14.77 -3.07 -1.96
C ALA A 88 -16.20 -2.55 -1.79
N HIS A 89 -17.06 -3.37 -1.19
CA HIS A 89 -18.40 -2.95 -0.79
C HIS A 89 -18.34 -1.85 0.27
N ALA A 90 -19.37 -1.00 0.33
CA ALA A 90 -19.40 0.17 1.23
C ALA A 90 -19.09 -0.16 2.70
N ASN A 91 -19.56 -1.32 3.19
CA ASN A 91 -19.30 -1.79 4.54
C ASN A 91 -17.81 -2.04 4.80
N LEU A 92 -17.08 -2.60 3.83
CA LEU A 92 -15.64 -2.83 3.94
C LEU A 92 -14.87 -1.49 3.90
N CYS A 93 -15.30 -0.56 3.06
CA CYS A 93 -14.74 0.80 3.03
C CYS A 93 -14.91 1.52 4.38
N GLN A 94 -16.08 1.43 4.99
CA GLN A 94 -16.34 1.99 6.32
C GLN A 94 -15.47 1.35 7.40
N LEU A 95 -15.34 0.02 7.40
CA LEU A 95 -14.50 -0.66 8.36
C LEU A 95 -13.01 -0.31 8.19
N LEU A 96 -12.53 -0.19 6.95
CA LEU A 96 -11.17 0.28 6.66
C LEU A 96 -10.94 1.71 7.16
N ALA A 97 -11.92 2.61 7.03
CA ALA A 97 -11.84 3.97 7.54
C ALA A 97 -11.78 3.99 9.08
N LEU A 98 -12.66 3.24 9.75
CA LEU A 98 -12.71 3.15 11.22
C LEU A 98 -11.43 2.59 11.84
N THR A 99 -10.74 1.69 11.13
CA THR A 99 -9.51 1.04 11.61
C THR A 99 -8.24 1.81 11.24
N GLY A 100 -8.36 2.95 10.54
CA GLY A 100 -7.21 3.69 10.02
C GLY A 100 -6.51 3.01 8.83
N LEU A 101 -6.98 1.84 8.39
CA LEU A 101 -6.41 1.10 7.27
C LEU A 101 -6.73 1.73 5.91
N GLY A 102 -7.76 2.58 5.82
CA GLY A 102 -8.12 3.29 4.59
C GLY A 102 -7.03 4.23 4.07
N ALA A 103 -6.26 4.87 4.97
CA ALA A 103 -5.16 5.76 4.59
C ALA A 103 -3.98 5.00 3.95
N VAL A 104 -3.80 3.73 4.34
CA VAL A 104 -2.72 2.87 3.84
C VAL A 104 -3.20 1.90 2.77
N THR A 105 -4.48 1.91 2.42
CA THR A 105 -5.08 1.01 1.42
C THR A 105 -5.79 1.87 0.38
N PRO A 106 -5.08 2.43 -0.61
CA PRO A 106 -5.69 3.25 -1.64
C PRO A 106 -6.79 2.45 -2.34
N LEU A 107 -8.02 2.89 -2.14
CA LEU A 107 -9.17 2.32 -2.80
C LEU A 107 -9.20 2.86 -4.23
N GLY A 108 -9.41 2.00 -5.23
CA GLY A 108 -9.56 2.45 -6.61
C GLY A 108 -10.63 3.56 -6.72
N SER A 109 -10.19 4.79 -6.97
CA SER A 109 -10.93 6.05 -7.21
C SER A 109 -12.05 6.49 -6.24
N ALA A 110 -12.51 5.68 -5.28
CA ALA A 110 -13.71 6.00 -4.48
C ALA A 110 -13.43 6.53 -3.06
N LEU A 111 -12.21 6.44 -2.55
CA LEU A 111 -11.84 7.02 -1.27
C LEU A 111 -10.49 7.70 -1.46
N GLN A 112 -10.50 9.00 -1.71
CA GLN A 112 -9.34 9.84 -1.40
C GLN A 112 -9.51 10.26 0.06
N PRO A 113 -8.88 9.58 1.04
CA PRO A 113 -8.79 10.12 2.37
C PRO A 113 -7.84 11.33 2.30
N HIS A 114 -8.39 12.52 2.49
CA HIS A 114 -7.66 13.79 2.60
C HIS A 114 -6.86 13.86 3.92
N TRP A 115 -6.13 12.82 4.31
CA TRP A 115 -5.27 12.93 5.49
C TRP A 115 -4.06 13.76 5.09
N GLN A 116 -4.11 15.06 5.42
CA GLN A 116 -2.89 15.84 5.58
C GLN A 116 -2.02 15.10 6.59
N ALA A 117 -0.80 14.76 6.19
CA ALA A 117 0.22 14.37 7.15
C ALA A 117 0.31 15.50 8.18
N GLU A 118 0.08 15.21 9.46
CA GLU A 118 0.65 16.04 10.51
C GLU A 118 2.16 16.06 10.22
N GLU A 119 2.64 17.23 9.84
CA GLU A 119 4.04 17.58 9.72
C GLU A 119 4.73 17.02 10.96
N ARG A 120 5.47 15.93 10.78
CA ARG A 120 6.30 15.37 11.84
C ARG A 120 7.23 16.50 12.25
N GLU A 121 7.14 16.86 13.53
CA GLU A 121 8.02 17.80 14.20
C GLU A 121 9.47 17.52 13.76
N GLN A 122 10.09 18.50 13.13
CA GLN A 122 11.53 18.47 12.93
C GLN A 122 12.16 18.72 14.31
N PRO A 123 13.01 17.81 14.83
CA PRO A 123 13.92 18.20 15.89
C PRO A 123 14.95 19.16 15.28
N LEU A 124 15.71 19.87 16.15
CA LEU A 124 16.73 20.91 15.88
C LEU A 124 16.13 22.31 16.14
N ASP A 125 16.35 22.94 17.30
CA ASP A 125 17.68 23.31 17.82
C ASP A 125 17.87 22.93 19.30
N VAL A 126 18.97 22.23 19.59
CA VAL A 126 19.58 22.26 20.92
C VAL A 126 20.43 23.53 20.94
N GLU A 127 19.91 24.61 21.51
CA GLU A 127 20.75 25.77 21.80
C GLU A 127 21.75 25.40 22.91
N GLU A 128 23.00 25.23 22.47
CA GLU A 128 24.18 25.18 23.32
C GLU A 128 24.34 26.52 24.04
N GLY A 129 23.99 26.54 25.33
CA GLY A 129 24.11 27.70 26.22
C GLY A 129 25.17 27.50 27.30
N GLY A 130 26.41 27.87 26.98
CA GLY A 130 27.30 28.71 27.79
C GLY A 130 27.56 28.38 29.26
N ASP A 131 28.77 27.87 29.47
CA ASP A 131 29.77 28.21 30.51
C ASP A 131 29.40 28.26 32.02
N ARG A 132 30.32 27.66 32.77
CA ARG A 132 30.32 27.49 34.22
C ARG A 132 30.75 28.79 34.89
N ALA A 133 29.83 29.47 35.58
CA ALA A 133 30.19 30.46 36.58
C ALA A 133 29.59 30.09 37.94
N ASP A 134 30.48 29.69 38.85
CA ASP A 134 30.24 29.50 40.29
C ASP A 134 30.36 30.87 40.99
N PRO A 135 29.31 31.42 41.62
CA PRO A 135 29.44 32.64 42.40
C PRO A 135 30.00 32.29 43.79
N LEU A 136 31.25 32.67 44.03
CA LEU A 136 31.80 32.84 45.37
C LEU A 136 31.11 34.02 46.05
N GLY A 137 30.45 33.77 47.18
CA GLY A 137 29.87 34.78 48.06
C GLY A 137 29.06 34.18 49.19
#